data_AF-A0A3B3Z7E1-F1
#
_entry.id   AF-A0A3B3Z7E1-F1
#
_cell.length_a   1.000
_cell.length_b   1.000
_cell.length_c   1.000
_cell.angle_alpha   90.00
_cell.angle_beta   90.00
_cell.angle_gamma   90.00
#
_symmetry.space_group_name_H-M   'P 1'
#
loop_
_entity.id
_entity.type
_entity.pdbx_description
1 polymer ?
#
loop_
_entity_poly.entity_id
_entity_poly.type
_entity_poly.pdbx_seq_one_letter_code
_entity_poly.pdbx_strand_id
1 'polypeptide(L)' 'APKGQGCPRCGGMVFAAEQQLAKGTMWHKKCFNCAECHRPLDSMLACDGPDKEIHCRACYARLFGPRGFGYG' A
#
# COMPACT_ATOMS: atom_id res chain seq x y z
N ALA A 1 5.26 -19.78 -12.33
CA ALA A 1 4.78 -19.40 -10.98
C ALA A 1 3.28 -19.15 -11.04
N PRO A 2 2.46 -19.66 -10.10
CA PRO A 2 1.02 -19.50 -10.17
C PRO A 2 0.63 -18.02 -10.07
N LYS A 3 -0.27 -17.64 -10.97
CA LYS A 3 -0.73 -16.29 -11.25
C LYS A 3 -1.51 -15.78 -10.03
N GLY A 4 -0.92 -14.90 -9.21
CA GLY A 4 -1.63 -14.25 -8.09
C GLY A 4 -0.89 -14.09 -6.75
N GLN A 5 0.33 -14.63 -6.57
CA GLN A 5 1.09 -14.53 -5.31
C GLN A 5 2.37 -13.69 -5.45
N GLY A 6 2.27 -12.54 -6.12
CA GLY A 6 3.43 -11.71 -6.47
C GLY A 6 3.15 -10.23 -6.32
N CYS A 7 4.22 -9.46 -6.13
CA CYS A 7 4.15 -8.03 -5.91
C CYS A 7 3.80 -7.32 -7.23
N PRO A 8 2.71 -6.53 -7.29
CA PRO A 8 2.28 -5.89 -8.53
C PRO A 8 3.24 -4.80 -9.02
N ARG A 9 4.12 -4.27 -8.16
CA ARG A 9 5.11 -3.23 -8.53
C ARG A 9 6.30 -3.78 -9.30
N CYS A 10 6.81 -4.93 -8.89
CA CYS A 10 8.03 -5.50 -9.47
C CYS A 10 7.77 -6.77 -10.28
N GLY A 11 6.56 -7.34 -10.20
CA GLY A 11 6.22 -8.63 -10.80
C GLY A 11 6.92 -9.83 -10.17
N GLY A 12 7.74 -9.60 -9.13
CA GLY A 12 8.51 -10.62 -8.43
C GLY A 12 7.65 -11.47 -7.49
N MET A 13 8.08 -12.71 -7.27
CA MET A 13 7.46 -13.61 -6.30
C MET A 13 7.67 -13.08 -4.88
N VAL A 14 6.59 -12.99 -4.11
CA VAL A 14 6.63 -12.57 -2.71
C VAL A 14 6.65 -13.82 -1.85
N PHE A 15 7.73 -14.01 -1.09
CA PHE A 15 7.85 -15.13 -0.16
C PHE A 15 7.25 -14.79 1.20
N ALA A 16 6.82 -15.80 1.95
CA ALA A 16 6.22 -15.62 3.28
C ALA A 16 7.08 -14.79 4.26
N ALA A 17 8.40 -14.80 4.11
CA ALA A 17 9.34 -14.02 4.92
C ALA A 17 9.26 -12.49 4.68
N GLU A 18 8.92 -12.06 3.46
CA GLU A 18 8.85 -10.65 3.07
C GLU A 18 7.45 -10.23 2.61
N GLN A 19 6.46 -11.11 2.77
CA GLN A 19 5.09 -10.82 2.37
C GLN A 19 4.44 -9.80 3.28
N GLN A 20 3.88 -8.78 2.64
CA GLN A 20 2.94 -7.83 3.24
C GLN A 20 1.60 -7.98 2.54
N LEU A 21 0.54 -8.10 3.34
CA LEU A 21 -0.82 -8.29 2.86
C LEU A 21 -1.59 -6.96 2.95
N ALA A 22 -1.83 -6.31 1.82
CA ALA A 22 -2.75 -5.17 1.72
C ALA A 22 -4.06 -5.64 1.11
N LYS A 23 -5.18 -5.63 1.86
CA LYS A 23 -6.53 -5.94 1.36
C LYS A 23 -6.58 -7.14 0.38
N GLY A 24 -5.83 -8.20 0.68
CA GLY A 24 -5.80 -9.43 -0.14
C GLY A 24 -4.80 -9.46 -1.30
N THR A 25 -3.96 -8.42 -1.45
CA THR A 25 -2.82 -8.41 -2.39
C THR A 25 -1.51 -8.58 -1.64
N MET A 26 -0.61 -9.39 -2.19
CA MET A 26 0.72 -9.65 -1.64
C MET A 26 1.75 -8.66 -2.21
N TRP A 27 2.56 -8.08 -1.34
CA TRP A 27 3.60 -7.12 -1.69
C TRP A 27 4.90 -7.45 -0.97
N HIS A 28 6.04 -7.06 -1.56
CA HIS A 28 7.32 -7.10 -0.83
C HIS A 28 7.40 -5.97 0.18
N LYS A 29 8.01 -6.20 1.35
CA LYS A 29 8.35 -5.14 2.32
C LYS A 29 9.02 -3.91 1.68
N LYS A 30 9.92 -4.09 0.72
CA LYS A 30 10.58 -2.98 -0.01
C LYS A 30 9.67 -2.27 -1.02
N CYS A 31 8.78 -3.01 -1.68
CA CYS A 31 7.88 -2.45 -2.69
C CYS A 31 6.62 -1.82 -2.07
N PHE A 32 6.36 -2.11 -0.81
CA PHE A 32 5.21 -1.61 -0.06
C PHE A 32 5.49 -0.19 0.42
N ASN A 33 5.40 0.77 -0.48
CA ASN A 33 5.61 2.18 -0.19
C ASN A 33 4.48 3.04 -0.76
N CYS A 34 4.26 4.19 -0.13
CA CYS A 34 3.24 5.13 -0.52
C CYS A 34 3.48 5.61 -1.95
N ALA A 35 2.46 5.58 -2.82
CA ALA A 35 2.58 6.11 -4.18
C ALA A 35 2.93 7.60 -4.20
N GLU A 36 2.40 8.37 -3.23
CA GLU A 36 2.62 9.81 -3.20
C GLU A 36 3.92 10.28 -2.51
N CYS A 37 4.24 9.76 -1.31
CA CYS A 37 5.42 10.20 -0.57
C CYS A 37 6.58 9.19 -0.61
N HIS A 38 6.42 8.06 -1.30
CA HIS A 38 7.39 6.97 -1.41
C HIS A 38 7.90 6.41 -0.07
N ARG A 39 7.25 6.75 1.04
CA ARG A 39 7.58 6.25 2.36
C ARG A 39 7.21 4.77 2.44
N PRO A 40 8.09 3.89 2.96
CA PRO A 40 7.74 2.50 3.23
C PRO A 40 6.58 2.43 4.22
N LEU A 41 5.64 1.55 3.92
CA LEU A 41 4.46 1.31 4.74
C LEU A 41 4.55 -0.06 5.37
N ASP A 42 3.78 -0.25 6.43
CA ASP A 42 3.50 -1.57 6.99
C ASP A 42 2.12 -2.02 6.56
N SER A 43 1.91 -3.34 6.50
CA SER A 43 0.64 -4.01 6.16
C SER A 43 -0.58 -3.40 6.86
N MET A 44 -0.38 -2.84 8.06
CA MET A 44 -1.41 -2.23 8.90
C MET A 44 -1.64 -0.74 8.61
N LEU A 45 -0.66 -0.04 8.02
CA LEU A 45 -0.66 1.42 7.81
C LEU A 45 -0.94 1.83 6.35
N ALA A 46 -0.91 0.88 5.42
CA ALA A 46 -1.24 1.14 4.03
C ALA A 46 -2.76 1.22 3.82
N CYS A 47 -3.18 2.27 3.13
CA CYS A 47 -4.55 2.46 2.67
C CYS A 47 -4.58 2.28 1.15
N ASP A 48 -5.54 1.50 0.65
CA ASP A 48 -5.79 1.34 -0.77
C ASP A 48 -6.48 2.58 -1.34
N GLY A 49 -5.81 3.24 -2.28
CA GLY A 49 -6.41 4.27 -3.11
C GLY A 49 -7.38 3.68 -4.14
N PRO A 50 -8.41 4.43 -4.57
CA PRO A 50 -9.29 4.04 -5.66
C PRO A 50 -8.54 3.80 -6.99
N ASP A 51 -7.35 4.37 -7.13
CA ASP A 51 -6.38 4.19 -8.23
C ASP A 51 -5.65 2.83 -8.24
N LYS A 52 -5.97 1.91 -7.31
CA LYS A 52 -5.25 0.64 -7.09
C LYS A 52 -3.81 0.81 -6.63
N GLU A 53 -3.42 2.00 -6.18
CA GLU A 53 -2.16 2.19 -5.47
C GLU A 53 -2.36 2.19 -3.95
N ILE A 54 -1.25 2.03 -3.24
CA ILE A 54 -1.21 2.09 -1.78
C ILE A 54 -0.68 3.45 -1.35
N HIS A 55 -1.40 4.07 -0.42
CA HIS A 55 -1.08 5.36 0.15
C HIS A 55 -0.88 5.23 1.65
N CYS A 56 -0.05 6.08 2.23
CA CYS A 56 0.07 6.14 3.67
C CYS A 56 -1.19 6.76 4.28
N ARG A 57 -1.53 6.43 5.53
CA ARG A 57 -2.69 7.02 6.22
C ARG A 57 -2.75 8.55 6.11
N ALA A 58 -1.60 9.23 6.14
CA ALA A 58 -1.51 10.68 5.99
C ALA A 58 -1.83 11.16 4.56
N CYS A 59 -1.18 10.60 3.53
CA CYS A 59 -1.45 10.93 2.13
C CYS A 59 -2.87 10.52 1.74
N TYR A 60 -3.32 9.34 2.16
CA TYR A 60 -4.69 8.87 1.93
C TYR A 60 -5.71 9.81 2.56
N ALA A 61 -5.54 10.21 3.82
CA ALA A 61 -6.43 11.19 4.46
C ALA A 61 -6.37 12.57 3.78
N ARG A 62 -5.21 12.97 3.24
CA ARG A 62 -5.04 14.25 2.54
C ARG A 62 -5.66 14.25 1.13
N LEU A 63 -5.56 13.14 0.41
CA LEU A 63 -6.06 12.96 -0.96
C LEU A 63 -7.53 12.56 -0.99
N PHE A 64 -7.89 11.53 -0.21
CA PHE A 64 -9.19 10.85 -0.21
C PHE A 64 -9.98 11.04 1.09
N GLY A 65 -9.34 11.55 2.15
CA GLY A 65 -10.06 11.88 3.37
C GLY A 65 -10.99 13.08 3.14
N PRO A 66 -12.02 13.22 4.01
CA PRO A 66 -12.94 14.34 3.92
C PRO A 66 -12.14 15.64 4.07
N ARG A 67 -12.10 16.46 3.01
CA ARG A 67 -11.38 17.74 2.94
C ARG A 67 -11.97 18.83 3.86
N GLY A 68 -12.57 18.49 5.00
CA GLY A 68 -13.38 19.44 5.76
C GLY A 68 -13.80 19.08 7.17
N PHE A 69 -13.00 18.39 7.99
CA PHE A 69 -13.29 18.38 9.44
C PHE A 69 -12.03 18.48 10.31
N GLY A 70 -11.84 19.66 10.91
CA GLY A 70 -11.16 19.83 12.19
C GLY A 70 -9.71 20.34 12.17
N TYR A 71 -9.53 21.62 11.85
CA TYR A 71 -8.64 22.43 12.69
C TYR A 71 -9.35 22.60 14.04
N GLY A 72 -8.67 22.24 15.12
CA GLY A 72 -9.11 22.40 16.51
C GLY A 72 -7.95 22.07 17.42
#